data_AF-A0A023FD70-F1
#
_entry.id   AF-A0A023FD70-F1
#
_cell.length_a   1.000
_cell.length_b   1.000
_cell.length_c   1.000
_cell.angle_alpha   90.00
_cell.angle_beta   90.00
_cell.angle_gamma   90.00
#
_symmetry.space_group_name_H-M   'P 1'
#
loop_
_entity.id
_entity.type
_entity.pdbx_description
1 polymer ?
#
loop_
_entity_poly.entity_id
_entity_poly.type
_entity_poly.pdbx_seq_one_letter_code
_entity_poly.pdbx_strand_id
1 'polypeptide(L)' 'VCMLDKHVVGDEVDCNQECPSNYVPVCAQPSDRDEFQTFKNRCELDKEMKCKQNGEDAYIFIKEGECADV' A
#
# COMPACT_ATOMS: atom_id res chain seq x y z
N VAL A 1 -2.96 21.98 22.39
CA VAL A 1 -3.95 21.90 21.30
C VAL A 1 -3.18 22.05 20.02
N CYS A 2 -2.87 20.95 19.34
CA CYS A 2 -2.19 21.01 18.04
C CYS A 2 -3.30 21.13 16.99
N MET A 3 -3.57 22.37 16.59
CA MET A 3 -4.29 22.68 15.36
C MET A 3 -3.22 22.76 14.27
N LEU A 4 -3.41 22.06 13.15
CA LEU A 4 -2.81 22.52 11.91
C LEU A 4 -3.77 22.32 10.74
N ASP A 5 -4.26 23.46 10.27
CA ASP A 5 -5.18 23.68 9.18
C ASP A 5 -4.58 23.36 7.80
N LYS A 6 -5.34 22.62 6.98
CA LYS A 6 -5.63 22.78 5.53
C LYS A 6 -4.56 23.39 4.58
N HIS A 7 -4.08 22.63 3.57
CA HIS A 7 -4.63 22.54 2.19
C HIS A 7 -3.59 22.05 1.12
N VAL A 8 -3.77 20.82 0.62
CA VAL A 8 -3.55 20.28 -0.76
C VAL A 8 -2.29 20.69 -1.55
N VAL A 9 -1.25 19.83 -1.56
CA VAL A 9 -0.48 19.34 -2.75
C VAL A 9 0.60 18.33 -2.28
N GLY A 10 0.46 17.06 -2.69
CA GLY A 10 1.59 16.14 -2.94
C GLY A 10 2.21 15.37 -1.76
N ASP A 11 1.92 14.08 -1.71
CA ASP A 11 2.77 13.00 -1.17
C ASP A 11 3.03 12.93 0.35
N GLU A 12 2.09 13.37 1.18
CA GLU A 12 1.91 12.74 2.49
C GLU A 12 0.84 11.66 2.36
N VAL A 13 1.32 10.43 2.27
CA VAL A 13 0.50 9.23 2.41
C VAL A 13 0.08 9.08 3.85
N ASP A 14 -0.91 9.88 4.20
CA ASP A 14 -1.75 9.60 5.34
C ASP A 14 -2.23 8.15 5.24
N CYS A 15 -1.99 7.39 6.29
CA CYS A 15 -2.58 6.08 6.48
C CYS A 15 -4.10 6.07 6.52
N ASN A 16 -4.66 7.26 6.58
CA ASN A 16 -6.08 7.51 6.50
C ASN A 16 -6.54 7.89 5.09
N GLN A 17 -5.67 7.78 4.07
CA GLN A 17 -6.06 8.00 2.68
C GLN A 17 -7.06 6.91 2.25
N GLU A 18 -8.17 7.37 1.68
CA GLU A 18 -9.18 6.53 1.06
C GLU A 18 -8.71 6.17 -0.35
N CYS A 19 -8.43 4.89 -0.58
CA CYS A 19 -8.10 4.43 -1.92
C CYS A 19 -9.37 4.23 -2.77
N PRO A 20 -9.32 4.52 -4.07
CA PRO A 20 -10.44 4.25 -4.96
C PRO A 20 -10.78 2.76 -4.93
N SER A 21 -12.07 2.43 -4.99
CA SER A 21 -12.54 1.03 -5.03
C SER A 21 -12.34 0.36 -6.41
N ASN A 22 -11.43 0.89 -7.22
CA ASN A 22 -11.09 0.27 -8.50
C ASN A 22 -10.33 -1.04 -8.25
N TYR A 23 -10.72 -2.09 -8.96
CA TYR A 23 -10.10 -3.40 -8.88
C TYR A 23 -9.06 -3.54 -9.99
N VAL A 24 -7.82 -3.21 -9.64
CA VAL A 24 -6.63 -3.33 -10.50
C VAL A 24 -5.62 -4.12 -9.70
N PRO A 25 -5.74 -5.46 -9.66
CA PRO A 25 -4.96 -6.25 -8.74
C PRO A 25 -3.47 -6.04 -8.97
N VAL A 26 -2.68 -6.02 -7.90
CA VAL A 26 -1.22 -5.97 -7.96
C VAL A 26 -0.64 -7.01 -7.03
N CYS A 27 0.46 -7.60 -7.44
CA CYS A 27 1.17 -8.60 -6.68
C CYS A 27 2.35 -7.97 -5.98
N ALA A 28 2.43 -8.13 -4.66
CA ALA A 28 3.57 -7.71 -3.87
C ALA A 28 3.95 -8.79 -2.86
N GLN A 29 5.21 -8.81 -2.46
CA GLN A 29 5.74 -9.77 -1.51
C GLN A 29 6.26 -9.01 -0.27
N PRO A 30 5.78 -9.31 0.96
CA PRO A 30 6.35 -8.71 2.15
C PRO A 30 7.79 -9.17 2.34
N SER A 31 8.67 -8.27 2.77
CA SER A 31 10.09 -8.59 3.01
C SER A 31 10.30 -9.67 4.07
N ASP A 32 9.34 -9.82 4.97
CA ASP A 32 9.39 -10.76 6.09
C ASP A 32 8.79 -12.14 5.78
N ARG A 33 8.13 -12.32 4.63
CA ARG A 33 7.56 -13.62 4.24
C ARG A 33 7.80 -13.94 2.78
N ASP A 34 8.10 -15.20 2.50
CA ASP A 34 8.15 -15.74 1.13
C ASP A 34 6.76 -16.00 0.51
N GLU A 35 5.72 -15.31 0.97
CA GLU A 35 4.35 -15.45 0.48
C GLU A 35 3.94 -14.23 -0.33
N PHE A 36 3.47 -14.45 -1.55
CA PHE A 36 2.97 -13.38 -2.40
C PHE A 36 1.56 -12.97 -1.97
N GLN A 37 1.34 -11.66 -1.82
CA GLN A 37 0.04 -11.09 -1.49
C GLN A 37 -0.51 -10.23 -2.64
N THR A 38 -1.74 -10.56 -3.03
CA THR A 38 -2.49 -9.78 -4.02
C THR A 38 -3.22 -8.63 -3.33
N PHE A 39 -2.94 -7.41 -3.77
CA PHE A 39 -3.66 -6.21 -3.37
C PHE A 39 -4.69 -5.84 -4.44
N LYS A 40 -5.86 -5.36 -4.03
CA LYS A 40 -6.93 -4.94 -4.95
C LYS A 40 -6.54 -3.76 -5.86
N ASN A 41 -5.58 -2.93 -5.42
CA ASN A 41 -4.98 -1.87 -6.23
C ASN A 41 -3.64 -1.40 -5.65
N ARG A 42 -2.89 -0.66 -6.47
CA ARG A 42 -1.60 -0.06 -6.09
C ARG A 42 -1.71 0.94 -4.93
N CYS A 43 -2.83 1.64 -4.81
CA CYS A 43 -3.04 2.58 -3.70
C CYS A 43 -3.06 1.84 -2.36
N GLU A 44 -3.68 0.67 -2.29
CA GLU A 44 -3.74 -0.13 -1.06
C GLU A 44 -2.39 -0.75 -0.71
N LEU A 45 -1.64 -1.18 -1.72
CA LEU A 45 -0.24 -1.59 -1.53
C LEU A 45 0.59 -0.43 -0.96
N ASP A 46 0.50 0.74 -1.57
CA ASP A 46 1.24 1.94 -1.17
C ASP A 46 0.86 2.38 0.26
N LYS A 47 -0.43 2.32 0.59
CA LYS A 47 -0.94 2.55 1.94
C LYS A 47 -0.32 1.58 2.94
N GLU A 48 -0.34 0.29 2.67
CA GLU A 48 0.24 -0.70 3.57
C GLU A 48 1.76 -0.51 3.75
N MET A 49 2.48 -0.20 2.66
CA MET A 49 3.92 0.09 2.72
C MET A 49 4.25 1.33 3.56
N LYS A 50 3.42 2.38 3.47
CA LYS A 50 3.69 3.67 4.11
C LYS A 50 3.18 3.73 5.55
N CYS A 51 2.22 2.88 5.90
CA CYS A 51 1.61 2.85 7.22
C CYS A 51 2.22 1.89 8.21
N LYS A 52 2.91 0.88 7.69
CA LYS A 52 3.68 -0.02 8.53
C LYS A 52 4.99 0.65 8.91
N GLN A 53 4.93 1.46 9.97
CA GLN A 53 6.01 2.29 10.52
C GLN A 53 7.21 1.51 11.11
N ASN A 54 7.27 0.18 10.97
CA ASN A 54 8.30 -0.63 11.65
C ASN A 54 9.08 -1.59 10.75
N GLY A 55 9.13 -1.38 9.43
CA GLY A 55 10.07 -2.06 8.52
C GLY A 55 9.92 -3.59 8.34
N GLU A 56 9.23 -4.28 9.25
CA GLU A 56 9.06 -5.75 9.30
C GLU A 56 7.88 -6.25 8.44
N ASP A 57 7.40 -5.42 7.52
CA ASP A 57 6.32 -5.74 6.60
C ASP A 57 6.41 -4.86 5.34
N ALA A 58 7.62 -4.47 4.93
CA ALA A 58 7.81 -3.71 3.71
C ALA A 58 7.42 -4.58 2.51
N TYR A 59 6.32 -4.26 1.82
CA TYR A 59 5.91 -4.97 0.62
C TYR A 59 6.76 -4.55 -0.58
N ILE A 60 7.24 -5.53 -1.33
CA ILE A 60 8.00 -5.36 -2.57
C ILE A 60 7.04 -5.61 -3.72
N PHE A 61 6.79 -4.58 -4.52
CA PHE A 61 5.99 -4.72 -5.74
C PHE A 61 6.68 -5.69 -6.72
N ILE A 62 5.95 -6.74 -7.13
CA ILE A 62 6.44 -7.77 -8.06
C ILE A 62 5.88 -7.52 -9.47
N LYS A 63 4.56 -7.44 -9.60
CA LYS A 63 3.89 -7.27 -10.90
C LYS A 63 2.51 -6.65 -10.76
N GLU A 64 2.02 -6.06 -11.85
CA GLU A 64 0.61 -5.75 -12.03
C GLU A 64 -0.15 -7.04 -12.34
N GLY A 65 -1.35 -7.20 -11.78
CA GLY A 65 -2.13 -8.43 -11.81
C GLY A 65 -2.08 -9.20 -10.48
N GLU A 66 -2.90 -10.24 -10.38
CA GLU A 66 -2.96 -11.10 -9.20
C GLU A 66 -1.66 -11.92 -9.06
N CYS A 67 -1.27 -12.20 -7.82
CA CYS A 67 -0.32 -13.25 -7.53
C CYS A 67 -0.99 -14.58 -7.85
N ALA A 68 -0.85 -15.07 -9.09
CA ALA A 68 -1.27 -16.41 -9.43
C ALA A 68 -0.41 -17.41 -8.64
N ASP A 69 -1.00 -18.00 -7.60
CA ASP A 69 -0.55 -19.28 -7.04
C ASP A 69 -1.05 -20.37 -8.00
N VAL A 70 -0.31 -20.60 -9.08
CA VAL A 70 -0.63 -21.63 -10.09
C VAL A 70 0.61 -22.33 -10.59
#